data_AF-A0A263CZ73-F1
#
_entry.id   AF-A0A263CZ73-F1
#
_cell.length_a   1.000
_cell.length_b   1.000
_cell.length_c   1.000
_cell.angle_alpha   90.00
_cell.angle_beta   90.00
_cell.angle_gamma   90.00
#
_symmetry.space_group_name_H-M   'P 1'
#
loop_
_entity.id
_entity.type
_entity.pdbx_description
1 polymer ?
#
loop_
_entity_poly.entity_id
_entity_poly.type
_entity_poly.pdbx_seq_one_letter_code
_entity_poly.pdbx_strand_id
1 'polypeptide(L)'
;MTNTNARRVLAALAASAVLATASTTGTAQAEPSAKADEPVFFVHGYGYDEGVEGGKDCDNIWGNARKYFTERGWAAGSLKTVGYYTGDKNCDVSIDGATATKDTRIKHIAADLANHIHDNYTSKGKSVEIVGHSMGGLIGRVALLGSAKGWDGFPKGKLKVGDLVTLGTPHQGVKEPGKHGDTQWKSMDPDSEFMRVLDAPENRVSQDWASGTDWTFAGADEDETVSGSSAIDKGRHADHKFRYLEGNEHTVTHSGIRKWYSGKYNLRFWHSSEGESHDTTNGWAPLKAAHNALSENGGW
;
A
#
# COMPACT_ATOMS: atom_id res chain seq x y z
N MET A 1 11.75 -97.66 -1.42
CA MET A 1 12.04 -96.84 -0.23
C MET A 1 11.87 -95.38 -0.62
N THR A 2 11.02 -94.67 0.13
CA THR A 2 10.91 -93.21 0.39
C THR A 2 12.05 -92.33 -0.19
N ASN A 3 11.89 -91.08 -0.65
CA ASN A 3 10.99 -90.03 -0.20
C ASN A 3 11.13 -88.75 -1.08
N THR A 4 10.03 -88.00 -1.17
CA THR A 4 9.85 -86.52 -1.12
C THR A 4 10.74 -85.47 -1.82
N ASN A 5 10.03 -84.57 -2.52
CA ASN A 5 9.98 -83.10 -2.41
C ASN A 5 11.28 -82.27 -2.28
N ALA A 6 11.42 -81.19 -3.07
CA ALA A 6 10.99 -79.84 -2.66
C ALA A 6 11.56 -78.73 -3.58
N ARG A 7 10.74 -77.70 -3.77
CA ARG A 7 10.94 -76.44 -4.50
C ARG A 7 12.13 -75.62 -3.98
N ARG A 8 12.75 -74.80 -4.85
CA ARG A 8 13.11 -73.41 -4.55
C ARG A 8 12.93 -72.48 -5.75
N VAL A 9 12.24 -71.38 -5.50
CA VAL A 9 12.05 -70.18 -6.33
C VAL A 9 13.10 -69.15 -5.91
N LEU A 10 13.66 -68.38 -6.86
CA LEU A 10 14.21 -67.02 -6.70
C LEU A 10 14.20 -66.39 -8.10
N ALA A 11 13.20 -65.55 -8.42
CA ALA A 11 13.13 -64.11 -8.18
C ALA A 11 14.04 -63.31 -9.13
N ALA A 12 13.44 -62.83 -10.22
CA ALA A 12 14.05 -61.90 -11.17
C ALA A 12 14.00 -60.47 -10.61
N LEU A 13 15.15 -59.81 -10.53
CA LEU A 13 15.26 -58.38 -10.28
C LEU A 13 14.97 -57.62 -11.57
N ALA A 14 13.79 -57.01 -11.66
CA ALA A 14 13.49 -56.01 -12.68
C ALA A 14 13.96 -54.63 -12.17
N ALA A 15 14.90 -54.02 -12.88
CA ALA A 15 15.34 -52.66 -12.64
C ALA A 15 14.32 -51.68 -13.23
N SER A 16 13.54 -51.03 -12.36
CA SER A 16 12.69 -49.90 -12.74
C SER A 16 13.52 -48.62 -12.76
N ALA A 17 13.79 -48.09 -13.95
CA ALA A 17 14.35 -46.75 -14.13
C ALA A 17 13.31 -45.71 -13.72
N VAL A 18 13.54 -45.04 -12.59
CA VAL A 18 12.76 -43.88 -12.16
C VAL A 18 13.21 -42.69 -13.00
N LEU A 19 12.37 -42.28 -13.96
CA LEU A 19 12.47 -40.98 -14.60
C LEU A 19 12.07 -39.91 -13.57
N ALA A 20 13.07 -39.30 -12.93
CA ALA A 20 12.87 -38.10 -12.14
C ALA A 20 12.59 -36.94 -13.10
N THR A 21 11.30 -36.60 -13.27
CA THR A 21 10.92 -35.30 -13.82
C THR A 21 11.29 -34.25 -12.79
N ALA A 22 12.39 -33.53 -13.03
CA ALA A 22 12.74 -32.36 -12.25
C ALA A 22 11.65 -31.30 -12.44
N SER A 23 10.80 -31.13 -11.43
CA SER A 23 9.92 -29.99 -11.31
C SER A 23 10.79 -28.75 -11.16
N THR A 24 10.96 -27.97 -12.22
CA THR A 24 11.51 -26.63 -12.11
C THR A 24 10.51 -25.79 -11.32
N THR A 25 10.73 -25.68 -10.01
CA THR A 25 10.12 -24.64 -9.19
C THR A 25 10.57 -23.32 -9.79
N GLY A 26 9.73 -22.71 -10.62
CA GLY A 26 9.93 -21.34 -11.05
C GLY A 26 9.93 -20.47 -9.81
N THR A 27 11.12 -20.02 -9.39
CA THR A 27 11.23 -18.85 -8.53
C THR A 27 10.52 -17.74 -9.26
N ALA A 28 9.39 -17.27 -8.70
CA ALA A 28 8.77 -16.04 -9.15
C ALA A 28 9.85 -14.96 -9.05
N GLN A 29 10.41 -14.60 -10.20
CA GLN A 29 11.37 -13.52 -10.32
C GLN A 29 10.60 -12.26 -10.00
N ALA A 30 11.05 -11.50 -8.99
CA ALA A 30 10.51 -10.19 -8.70
C ALA A 30 10.48 -9.36 -9.99
N GLU A 31 9.37 -8.65 -10.23
CA GLU A 31 9.30 -7.73 -11.36
C GLU A 31 10.47 -6.74 -11.27
N PRO A 32 11.08 -6.35 -12.41
CA PRO A 32 12.16 -5.37 -12.40
C PRO A 32 11.69 -4.08 -11.74
N SER A 33 12.60 -3.39 -11.04
CA SER A 33 12.38 -2.11 -10.36
C SER A 33 11.35 -1.22 -11.06
N ALA A 34 10.41 -0.65 -10.28
CA ALA A 34 9.65 0.51 -10.71
C ALA A 34 10.60 1.48 -11.40
N LYS A 35 10.50 1.57 -12.73
CA LYS A 35 11.34 2.50 -13.48
C LYS A 35 10.89 3.89 -13.04
N ALA A 36 11.80 4.86 -12.98
CA ALA A 36 11.47 6.28 -12.81
C ALA A 36 10.45 6.85 -13.85
N ASP A 37 9.98 5.99 -14.77
CA ASP A 37 8.97 6.20 -15.79
C ASP A 37 7.56 5.72 -15.41
N GLU A 38 7.38 4.92 -14.34
CA GLU A 38 6.05 4.48 -13.90
C GLU A 38 5.26 5.66 -13.33
N PRO A 39 3.94 5.75 -13.59
CA PRO A 39 3.15 6.83 -13.04
C PRO A 39 2.95 6.62 -11.54
N VAL A 40 3.26 7.65 -10.74
CA VAL A 40 3.01 7.68 -9.30
C VAL A 40 1.72 8.43 -9.03
N PHE A 41 0.74 7.75 -8.45
CA PHE A 41 -0.53 8.33 -8.03
C PHE A 41 -0.47 8.78 -6.57
N PHE A 42 -0.52 10.09 -6.37
CA PHE A 42 -0.64 10.73 -5.06
C PHE A 42 -2.11 10.91 -4.69
N VAL A 43 -2.59 10.14 -3.71
CA VAL A 43 -4.00 10.10 -3.28
C VAL A 43 -4.15 10.81 -1.94
N HIS A 44 -4.82 11.96 -1.93
CA HIS A 44 -4.98 12.76 -0.71
C HIS A 44 -5.94 12.12 0.30
N GLY A 45 -5.93 12.69 1.51
CA GLY A 45 -6.76 12.26 2.62
C GLY A 45 -8.16 12.88 2.66
N TYR A 46 -8.84 12.60 3.77
CA TYR A 46 -10.17 13.09 4.10
C TYR A 46 -10.26 14.62 4.21
N GLY A 47 -11.46 15.14 3.90
CA GLY A 47 -11.87 16.48 4.25
C GLY A 47 -11.57 17.51 3.17
N TYR A 48 -11.78 18.79 3.52
CA TYR A 48 -11.63 19.91 2.58
C TYR A 48 -10.51 20.84 3.05
N ASP A 49 -9.87 21.55 2.12
CA ASP A 49 -8.89 22.58 2.44
C ASP A 49 -9.57 23.92 2.69
N GLU A 50 -8.98 24.74 3.55
CA GLU A 50 -9.46 26.11 3.75
C GLU A 50 -9.40 26.88 2.42
N GLY A 51 -10.52 27.53 2.07
CA GLY A 51 -10.64 28.24 0.78
C GLY A 51 -10.83 27.35 -0.45
N VAL A 52 -11.10 26.05 -0.25
CA VAL A 52 -11.48 25.12 -1.33
C VAL A 52 -12.86 24.53 -1.00
N GLU A 53 -13.89 25.08 -1.64
CA GLU A 53 -15.26 24.67 -1.39
C GLU A 53 -15.47 23.21 -1.82
N GLY A 54 -15.67 22.31 -0.85
CA GLY A 54 -16.03 20.92 -1.12
C GLY A 54 -14.90 20.02 -1.59
N GLY A 55 -13.63 20.42 -1.44
CA GLY A 55 -12.50 19.59 -1.88
C GLY A 55 -11.13 20.07 -1.40
N LYS A 56 -10.09 19.61 -2.09
CA LYS A 56 -8.68 19.79 -1.80
C LYS A 56 -7.96 20.53 -2.93
N ASP A 57 -6.87 21.21 -2.59
CA ASP A 57 -5.92 21.71 -3.59
C ASP A 57 -4.76 20.72 -3.71
N CYS A 58 -4.77 19.92 -4.78
CA CYS A 58 -3.77 18.88 -5.01
C CYS A 58 -2.34 19.42 -5.09
N ASP A 59 -2.13 20.64 -5.61
CA ASP A 59 -0.81 21.27 -5.67
C ASP A 59 -0.32 21.69 -4.29
N ASN A 60 -1.19 22.20 -3.43
CA ASN A 60 -0.85 22.50 -2.04
C ASN A 60 -0.56 21.22 -1.24
N ILE A 61 -1.30 20.14 -1.51
CA ILE A 61 -1.11 18.88 -0.78
C ILE A 61 0.19 18.19 -1.20
N TRP A 62 0.43 18.08 -2.50
CA TRP A 62 1.47 17.21 -3.03
C TRP A 62 2.65 17.95 -3.65
N GLY A 63 2.62 19.29 -3.74
CA GLY A 63 3.69 20.09 -4.35
C GLY A 63 5.07 19.79 -3.77
N ASN A 64 5.19 19.64 -2.44
CA ASN A 64 6.46 19.27 -1.80
C ASN A 64 6.93 17.87 -2.19
N ALA A 65 6.03 16.89 -2.24
CA ALA A 65 6.36 15.52 -2.65
C ALA A 65 6.78 15.49 -4.12
N ARG A 66 5.98 16.11 -5.01
CA ARG A 66 6.29 16.19 -6.45
C ARG A 66 7.64 16.85 -6.70
N LYS A 67 7.91 17.97 -6.02
CA LYS A 67 9.21 18.65 -6.10
C LYS A 67 10.34 17.75 -5.62
N TYR A 68 10.19 17.13 -4.45
CA TYR A 68 11.21 16.25 -3.86
C TYR A 68 11.56 15.08 -4.79
N PHE A 69 10.55 14.46 -5.40
CA PHE A 69 10.69 13.33 -6.33
C PHE A 69 11.32 13.78 -7.66
N THR A 70 10.87 14.91 -8.22
CA THR A 70 11.42 15.46 -9.46
C THR A 70 12.89 15.83 -9.32
N GLU A 71 13.29 16.44 -8.19
CA GLU A 71 14.68 16.75 -7.87
C GLU A 71 15.58 15.50 -7.76
N ARG A 72 14.98 14.31 -7.67
CA ARG A 72 15.65 13.01 -7.54
C ARG A 72 15.49 12.11 -8.76
N GLY A 73 15.03 12.67 -9.88
CA GLY A 73 15.07 12.01 -11.18
C GLY A 73 13.74 11.43 -11.65
N TRP A 74 12.66 11.53 -10.87
CA TRP A 74 11.33 11.22 -11.38
C TRP A 74 10.90 12.25 -12.44
N ALA A 75 10.32 11.78 -13.55
CA ALA A 75 9.76 12.67 -14.54
C ALA A 75 8.55 13.41 -13.95
N ALA A 76 8.52 14.75 -13.99
CA ALA A 76 7.40 15.52 -13.45
C ALA A 76 6.03 15.09 -14.04
N GLY A 77 6.03 14.63 -15.29
CA GLY A 77 4.85 14.11 -15.98
C GLY A 77 4.36 12.75 -15.49
N SER A 78 5.16 11.93 -14.81
CA SER A 78 4.74 10.65 -14.21
C SER A 78 4.15 10.82 -12.81
N LEU A 79 4.42 11.95 -12.14
CA LEU A 79 3.90 12.26 -10.81
C LEU A 79 2.49 12.86 -10.93
N LYS A 80 1.45 12.04 -10.67
CA LYS A 80 0.03 12.36 -10.83
C LYS A 80 -0.67 12.56 -9.49
N THR A 81 -1.36 13.67 -9.32
CA THR A 81 -2.28 13.87 -8.19
C THR A 81 -3.70 13.42 -8.54
N VAL A 82 -4.35 12.75 -7.59
CA VAL A 82 -5.73 12.24 -7.76
C VAL A 82 -6.71 13.15 -7.04
N GLY A 83 -7.69 13.66 -7.77
CA GLY A 83 -8.89 14.29 -7.25
C GLY A 83 -10.09 13.37 -7.36
N TYR A 84 -10.91 13.34 -6.31
CA TYR A 84 -12.11 12.52 -6.23
C TYR A 84 -13.31 13.25 -5.61
N TYR A 85 -13.13 14.37 -4.91
CA TYR A 85 -14.23 15.22 -4.45
C TYR A 85 -14.60 16.28 -5.48
N THR A 86 -15.88 16.69 -5.48
CA THR A 86 -16.42 17.72 -6.39
C THR A 86 -15.69 19.04 -6.36
N GLY A 87 -15.14 19.42 -5.20
CA GLY A 87 -14.39 20.66 -5.05
C GLY A 87 -12.88 20.53 -5.29
N ASP A 88 -12.37 19.34 -5.62
CA ASP A 88 -10.94 19.15 -5.83
C ASP A 88 -10.45 19.97 -7.01
N LYS A 89 -9.32 20.65 -6.83
CA LYS A 89 -8.71 21.50 -7.86
C LYS A 89 -7.23 21.23 -7.98
N ASN A 90 -6.68 21.62 -9.13
CA ASN A 90 -5.26 21.44 -9.48
C ASN A 90 -4.79 19.97 -9.39
N CYS A 91 -5.71 19.02 -9.64
CA CYS A 91 -5.38 17.61 -9.68
C CYS A 91 -5.10 17.15 -11.13
N ASP A 92 -4.11 16.28 -11.33
CA ASP A 92 -3.76 15.78 -12.67
C ASP A 92 -4.78 14.75 -13.19
N VAL A 93 -5.41 14.00 -12.28
CA VAL A 93 -6.37 12.94 -12.57
C VAL A 93 -7.64 13.16 -11.76
N SER A 94 -8.79 13.11 -12.43
CA SER A 94 -10.11 13.08 -11.81
C SER A 94 -10.72 11.70 -11.98
N ILE A 95 -10.99 10.99 -10.89
CA ILE A 95 -11.65 9.68 -10.91
C ILE A 95 -13.17 9.86 -10.79
N ASP A 96 -13.93 9.15 -11.63
CA ASP A 96 -15.40 9.29 -11.76
C ASP A 96 -15.90 10.75 -11.86
N GLY A 97 -15.15 11.60 -12.57
CA GLY A 97 -15.46 13.03 -12.68
C GLY A 97 -15.35 13.82 -11.37
N ALA A 98 -14.71 13.24 -10.36
CA ALA A 98 -14.55 13.77 -9.02
C ALA A 98 -15.88 14.19 -8.40
N THR A 99 -16.84 13.28 -8.27
CA THR A 99 -18.18 13.61 -7.76
C THR A 99 -18.39 13.27 -6.28
N ALA A 100 -17.36 12.77 -5.60
CA ALA A 100 -17.49 12.33 -4.22
C ALA A 100 -17.68 13.52 -3.26
N THR A 101 -18.22 13.21 -2.08
CA THR A 101 -18.26 14.11 -0.93
C THR A 101 -17.83 13.35 0.33
N LYS A 102 -17.78 14.01 1.48
CA LYS A 102 -17.52 13.33 2.77
C LYS A 102 -18.57 12.26 3.15
N ASP A 103 -19.73 12.27 2.49
CA ASP A 103 -20.76 11.25 2.66
C ASP A 103 -20.68 10.09 1.66
N THR A 104 -19.78 10.17 0.68
CA THR A 104 -19.48 9.05 -0.22
C THR A 104 -18.65 8.00 0.52
N ARG A 105 -19.10 6.74 0.53
CA ARG A 105 -18.37 5.62 1.14
C ARG A 105 -16.97 5.50 0.54
N ILE A 106 -15.96 5.27 1.39
CA ILE A 106 -14.55 5.07 0.96
C ILE A 106 -14.45 3.94 -0.08
N LYS A 107 -15.26 2.87 0.07
CA LYS A 107 -15.33 1.77 -0.91
C LYS A 107 -15.65 2.25 -2.33
N HIS A 108 -16.55 3.22 -2.50
CA HIS A 108 -16.93 3.68 -3.85
C HIS A 108 -15.76 4.46 -4.49
N ILE A 109 -15.14 5.38 -3.75
CA ILE A 109 -13.96 6.12 -4.22
C ILE A 109 -12.82 5.16 -4.58
N ALA A 110 -12.63 4.11 -3.79
CA ALA A 110 -11.66 3.06 -4.09
C ALA A 110 -12.00 2.24 -5.34
N ALA A 111 -13.29 2.00 -5.60
CA ALA A 111 -13.75 1.37 -6.84
C ALA A 111 -13.45 2.27 -8.05
N ASP A 112 -13.68 3.59 -7.93
CA ASP A 112 -13.39 4.55 -9.00
C ASP A 112 -11.89 4.62 -9.30
N LEU A 113 -11.04 4.62 -8.25
CA LEU A 113 -9.60 4.53 -8.42
C LEU A 113 -9.18 3.22 -9.08
N ALA A 114 -9.75 2.10 -8.65
CA ALA A 114 -9.45 0.78 -9.20
C ALA A 114 -9.81 0.69 -10.69
N ASN A 115 -11.01 1.14 -11.08
CA ASN A 115 -11.42 1.19 -12.49
C ASN A 115 -10.51 2.11 -13.30
N HIS A 116 -10.15 3.28 -12.77
CA HIS A 116 -9.22 4.19 -13.44
C HIS A 116 -7.86 3.52 -13.71
N ILE A 117 -7.27 2.87 -12.70
CA ILE A 117 -5.99 2.15 -12.84
C ILE A 117 -6.13 0.99 -13.83
N HIS A 118 -7.23 0.22 -13.73
CA HIS A 118 -7.48 -0.90 -14.61
C HIS A 118 -7.57 -0.49 -16.08
N ASP A 119 -8.44 0.46 -16.39
CA ASP A 119 -8.77 0.85 -17.76
C ASP A 119 -7.62 1.59 -18.44
N ASN A 120 -6.82 2.32 -17.65
CA ASN A 120 -5.73 3.12 -18.20
C ASN A 120 -4.38 2.40 -18.23
N TYR A 121 -4.14 1.44 -17.32
CA TYR A 121 -2.82 0.82 -17.11
C TYR A 121 -2.86 -0.70 -17.06
N THR A 122 -3.57 -1.30 -16.08
CA THR A 122 -3.48 -2.75 -15.85
C THR A 122 -3.96 -3.56 -17.06
N SER A 123 -5.08 -3.18 -17.68
CA SER A 123 -5.61 -3.80 -18.91
C SER A 123 -4.65 -3.70 -20.11
N LYS A 124 -3.71 -2.75 -20.06
CA LYS A 124 -2.66 -2.53 -21.08
C LYS A 124 -1.33 -3.14 -20.67
N GLY A 125 -1.30 -3.94 -19.60
CA GLY A 125 -0.11 -4.59 -19.07
C GLY A 125 0.87 -3.67 -18.35
N LYS A 126 0.50 -2.42 -18.05
CA LYS A 126 1.35 -1.43 -17.38
C LYS A 126 1.08 -1.38 -15.88
N SER A 127 2.14 -1.16 -15.11
CA SER A 127 2.11 -0.95 -13.67
C SER A 127 2.06 0.55 -13.32
N VAL A 128 1.66 0.82 -12.08
CA VAL A 128 1.60 2.16 -11.48
C VAL A 128 2.09 2.09 -10.04
N GLU A 129 2.48 3.23 -9.48
CA GLU A 129 2.81 3.37 -8.06
C GLU A 129 1.76 4.18 -7.32
N ILE A 130 1.61 3.95 -6.01
CA ILE A 130 0.66 4.72 -5.18
C ILE A 130 1.34 5.28 -3.94
N VAL A 131 1.15 6.58 -3.70
CA VAL A 131 1.44 7.23 -2.42
C VAL A 131 0.14 7.79 -1.84
N GLY A 132 -0.37 7.16 -0.79
CA GLY A 132 -1.60 7.58 -0.12
C GLY A 132 -1.33 8.32 1.19
N HIS A 133 -1.96 9.49 1.39
CA HIS A 133 -1.94 10.18 2.69
C HIS A 133 -3.26 9.95 3.43
N SER A 134 -3.20 9.62 4.72
CA SER A 134 -4.39 9.49 5.57
C SER A 134 -5.40 8.51 4.94
N MET A 135 -6.67 8.93 4.77
CA MET A 135 -7.70 8.15 4.06
C MET A 135 -7.29 7.70 2.65
N GLY A 136 -6.42 8.44 1.96
CA GLY A 136 -5.93 8.08 0.63
C GLY A 136 -5.19 6.73 0.58
N GLY A 137 -4.49 6.36 1.65
CA GLY A 137 -3.89 5.02 1.74
C GLY A 137 -4.93 3.91 1.95
N LEU A 138 -6.05 4.20 2.62
CA LEU A 138 -7.18 3.26 2.70
C LEU A 138 -7.86 3.10 1.33
N ILE A 139 -8.02 4.19 0.57
CA ILE A 139 -8.54 4.15 -0.80
C ILE A 139 -7.66 3.23 -1.66
N GLY A 140 -6.34 3.41 -1.63
CA GLY A 140 -5.40 2.53 -2.33
C GLY A 140 -5.52 1.06 -1.89
N ARG A 141 -5.45 0.77 -0.58
CA ARG A 141 -5.58 -0.60 -0.05
C ARG A 141 -6.89 -1.27 -0.49
N VAL A 142 -8.00 -0.55 -0.44
CA VAL A 142 -9.32 -1.05 -0.85
C VAL A 142 -9.40 -1.24 -2.36
N ALA A 143 -8.77 -0.38 -3.17
CA ALA A 143 -8.73 -0.51 -4.63
C ALA A 143 -8.13 -1.86 -5.05
N LEU A 144 -6.99 -2.23 -4.47
CA LEU A 144 -6.31 -3.50 -4.74
C LEU A 144 -7.13 -4.68 -4.20
N LEU A 145 -7.56 -4.63 -2.93
CA LEU A 145 -8.32 -5.70 -2.29
C LEU A 145 -9.64 -5.98 -3.02
N GLY A 146 -10.43 -4.94 -3.28
CA GLY A 146 -11.74 -5.05 -3.90
C GLY A 146 -11.66 -5.64 -5.31
N SER A 147 -10.66 -5.23 -6.09
CA SER A 147 -10.45 -5.77 -7.44
C SER A 147 -10.03 -7.24 -7.41
N ALA A 148 -9.07 -7.58 -6.55
CA ALA A 148 -8.58 -8.94 -6.41
C ALA A 148 -9.65 -9.92 -5.89
N LYS A 149 -10.55 -9.46 -5.01
CA LYS A 149 -11.69 -10.24 -4.50
C LYS A 149 -12.91 -10.20 -5.42
N GLY A 150 -12.89 -9.39 -6.48
CA GLY A 150 -14.02 -9.22 -7.41
C GLY A 150 -15.26 -8.64 -6.73
N TRP A 151 -15.08 -7.68 -5.82
CA TRP A 151 -16.19 -6.97 -5.19
C TRP A 151 -17.01 -6.18 -6.21
N ASP A 152 -18.31 -6.05 -5.94
CA ASP A 152 -19.19 -5.25 -6.80
C ASP A 152 -18.71 -3.80 -6.91
N GLY A 153 -18.72 -3.27 -8.14
CA GLY A 153 -18.18 -1.98 -8.54
C GLY A 153 -16.68 -1.97 -8.91
N PHE A 154 -15.91 -3.02 -8.60
CA PHE A 154 -14.48 -3.08 -8.89
C PHE A 154 -14.19 -3.84 -10.19
N PRO A 155 -13.07 -3.54 -10.88
CA PRO A 155 -12.60 -4.40 -11.97
C PRO A 155 -12.24 -5.79 -11.42
N LYS A 156 -12.40 -6.84 -12.24
CA LYS A 156 -12.15 -8.22 -11.79
C LYS A 156 -10.69 -8.59 -11.99
N GLY A 157 -10.00 -8.88 -10.88
CA GLY A 157 -8.62 -9.35 -10.88
C GLY A 157 -7.66 -8.38 -10.20
N LYS A 158 -6.39 -8.80 -10.08
CA LYS A 158 -5.35 -7.97 -9.47
C LYS A 158 -5.05 -6.75 -10.32
N LEU A 159 -4.94 -5.58 -9.69
CA LEU A 159 -4.35 -4.40 -10.30
C LEU A 159 -2.83 -4.57 -10.37
N LYS A 160 -2.21 -4.01 -11.42
CA LYS A 160 -0.76 -3.91 -11.52
C LYS A 160 -0.28 -2.67 -10.78
N VAL A 161 0.07 -2.86 -9.51
CA VAL A 161 0.65 -1.82 -8.65
C VAL A 161 1.94 -2.35 -8.06
N GLY A 162 3.06 -1.68 -8.34
CA GLY A 162 4.40 -2.10 -7.90
C GLY A 162 4.56 -1.92 -6.39
N ASP A 163 4.36 -0.70 -5.93
CA ASP A 163 4.49 -0.25 -4.55
C ASP A 163 3.26 0.56 -4.13
N LEU A 164 2.85 0.34 -2.88
CA LEU A 164 1.84 1.15 -2.20
C LEU A 164 2.42 1.69 -0.89
N VAL A 165 2.75 2.97 -0.92
CA VAL A 165 3.26 3.72 0.23
C VAL A 165 2.11 4.45 0.91
N THR A 166 1.99 4.29 2.23
CA THR A 166 1.03 5.05 3.04
C THR A 166 1.71 5.99 4.02
N LEU A 167 1.14 7.18 4.17
CA LEU A 167 1.62 8.23 5.07
C LEU A 167 0.49 8.59 6.04
N GLY A 168 0.63 8.20 7.31
CA GLY A 168 -0.36 8.51 8.37
C GLY A 168 -1.73 7.87 8.12
N THR A 169 -1.80 6.75 7.40
CA THR A 169 -3.06 6.12 7.02
C THR A 169 -3.67 5.36 8.20
N PRO A 170 -4.95 5.55 8.55
CA PRO A 170 -5.57 4.88 9.69
C PRO A 170 -5.88 3.39 9.42
N HIS A 171 -4.85 2.55 9.24
CA HIS A 171 -5.02 1.11 9.00
C HIS A 171 -5.67 0.37 10.17
N GLN A 172 -5.69 0.94 11.36
CA GLN A 172 -6.43 0.44 12.53
C GLN A 172 -7.41 1.50 13.08
N GLY A 173 -7.75 2.49 12.25
CA GLY A 173 -8.68 3.57 12.57
C GLY A 173 -8.03 4.83 13.17
N VAL A 174 -8.85 5.88 13.32
CA VAL A 174 -8.47 7.21 13.85
C VAL A 174 -8.47 7.24 15.39
N LYS A 175 -7.80 8.24 15.99
CA LYS A 175 -7.76 8.46 17.45
C LYS A 175 -9.11 8.94 18.01
N GLU A 176 -9.82 9.80 17.28
CA GLU A 176 -11.05 10.45 17.72
C GLU A 176 -12.23 10.08 16.80
N PRO A 177 -12.82 8.89 16.95
CA PRO A 177 -13.90 8.43 16.05
C PRO A 177 -15.13 9.34 16.09
N GLY A 178 -15.41 10.01 17.22
CA GLY A 178 -16.54 10.93 17.38
C GLY A 178 -16.32 12.34 16.80
N LYS A 179 -15.15 12.66 16.22
CA LYS A 179 -14.81 14.02 15.79
C LYS A 179 -15.68 14.55 14.65
N HIS A 180 -16.06 13.69 13.71
CA HIS A 180 -16.89 14.05 12.56
C HIS A 180 -18.01 13.01 12.34
N GLY A 181 -19.19 13.50 11.94
CA GLY A 181 -20.41 12.69 11.82
C GLY A 181 -20.69 12.14 10.42
N ASP A 182 -19.86 12.47 9.42
CA ASP A 182 -20.05 12.04 8.04
C ASP A 182 -19.58 10.59 7.79
N THR A 183 -19.99 10.06 6.64
CA THR A 183 -19.81 8.63 6.30
C THR A 183 -18.35 8.22 6.25
N GLN A 184 -17.46 9.06 5.71
CA GLN A 184 -16.05 8.72 5.59
C GLN A 184 -15.34 8.67 6.93
N TRP A 185 -15.55 9.67 7.79
CA TRP A 185 -14.92 9.65 9.11
C TRP A 185 -15.39 8.46 9.95
N LYS A 186 -16.70 8.19 9.94
CA LYS A 186 -17.28 6.99 10.60
C LYS A 186 -16.74 5.68 10.04
N SER A 187 -16.37 5.64 8.75
CA SER A 187 -15.73 4.46 8.17
C SER A 187 -14.31 4.23 8.69
N MET A 188 -13.64 5.29 9.20
CA MET A 188 -12.31 5.18 9.80
C MET A 188 -12.35 5.02 11.33
N ASP A 189 -13.54 4.90 11.92
CA ASP A 189 -13.69 4.45 13.31
C ASP A 189 -13.11 3.02 13.44
N PRO A 190 -12.21 2.76 14.42
CA PRO A 190 -11.67 1.42 14.67
C PRO A 190 -12.73 0.32 14.77
N ASP A 191 -13.92 0.64 15.27
CA ASP A 191 -15.05 -0.29 15.45
C ASP A 191 -16.07 -0.23 14.31
N SER A 192 -15.76 0.42 13.20
CA SER A 192 -16.65 0.43 12.03
C SER A 192 -16.69 -0.92 11.31
N GLU A 193 -17.76 -1.15 10.55
CA GLU A 193 -17.82 -2.30 9.64
C GLU A 193 -16.71 -2.25 8.59
N PHE A 194 -16.39 -1.06 8.09
CA PHE A 194 -15.31 -0.87 7.12
C PHE A 194 -13.96 -1.36 7.68
N MET A 195 -13.58 -0.94 8.88
CA MET A 195 -12.34 -1.39 9.52
C MET A 195 -12.37 -2.90 9.82
N ARG A 196 -13.50 -3.43 10.33
CA ARG A 196 -13.64 -4.88 10.55
C ARG A 196 -13.44 -5.70 9.27
N VAL A 197 -13.97 -5.25 8.14
CA VAL A 197 -13.79 -5.93 6.85
C VAL A 197 -12.32 -5.89 6.43
N LEU A 198 -11.63 -4.76 6.55
CA LEU A 198 -10.21 -4.65 6.21
C LEU A 198 -9.29 -5.49 7.12
N ASP A 199 -9.71 -5.68 8.37
CA ASP A 199 -8.95 -6.35 9.42
C ASP A 199 -9.20 -7.86 9.51
N ALA A 200 -10.25 -8.33 8.83
CA ALA A 200 -10.57 -9.73 8.68
C ALA A 200 -9.34 -10.49 8.14
N PRO A 201 -8.95 -11.65 8.73
CA PRO A 201 -7.73 -12.36 8.36
C PRO A 201 -7.52 -12.56 6.86
N GLU A 202 -8.59 -12.87 6.13
CA GLU A 202 -8.63 -13.12 4.69
C GLU A 202 -8.45 -11.86 3.81
N ASN A 203 -8.51 -10.67 4.41
CA ASN A 203 -8.39 -9.36 3.76
C ASN A 203 -7.13 -8.59 4.19
N ARG A 204 -6.29 -9.19 5.03
CA ARG A 204 -5.01 -8.60 5.45
C ARG A 204 -4.00 -8.60 4.30
N VAL A 205 -3.03 -7.70 4.38
CA VAL A 205 -1.95 -7.56 3.39
C VAL A 205 -1.03 -8.78 3.34
N SER A 206 -1.02 -9.63 4.36
CA SER A 206 -0.27 -10.90 4.33
C SER A 206 -0.89 -11.99 3.43
N GLN A 207 -2.01 -11.72 2.77
CA GLN A 207 -2.73 -12.70 1.97
C GLN A 207 -2.39 -12.59 0.48
N ASP A 208 -2.60 -13.67 -0.27
CA ASP A 208 -2.23 -13.78 -1.69
C ASP A 208 -2.77 -12.65 -2.58
N TRP A 209 -3.88 -12.02 -2.23
CA TRP A 209 -4.43 -10.91 -3.02
C TRP A 209 -3.47 -9.71 -3.11
N ALA A 210 -2.65 -9.51 -2.07
CA ALA A 210 -1.70 -8.41 -1.95
C ALA A 210 -0.33 -8.73 -2.55
N SER A 211 -0.08 -10.00 -2.94
CA SER A 211 1.20 -10.41 -3.50
C SER A 211 1.47 -9.74 -4.85
N GLY A 212 2.72 -9.34 -5.06
CA GLY A 212 3.16 -8.59 -6.25
C GLY A 212 3.08 -7.08 -6.11
N THR A 213 2.65 -6.58 -4.93
CA THR A 213 2.78 -5.18 -4.52
C THR A 213 3.66 -5.13 -3.27
N ASP A 214 4.61 -4.22 -3.22
CA ASP A 214 5.38 -3.87 -2.02
C ASP A 214 4.58 -2.89 -1.15
N TRP A 215 4.44 -3.21 0.13
CA TRP A 215 3.64 -2.42 1.07
C TRP A 215 4.52 -1.69 2.06
N THR A 216 4.60 -0.37 1.91
CA THR A 216 5.36 0.49 2.83
C THR A 216 4.43 1.37 3.66
N PHE A 217 4.43 1.22 4.98
CA PHE A 217 3.58 2.00 5.89
C PHE A 217 4.38 2.95 6.79
N ALA A 218 4.10 4.25 6.69
CA ALA A 218 4.71 5.27 7.52
C ALA A 218 3.71 5.94 8.47
N GLY A 219 4.09 6.10 9.73
CA GLY A 219 3.29 6.71 10.78
C GLY A 219 4.13 7.47 11.80
N ALA A 220 3.52 8.35 12.59
CA ALA A 220 4.22 9.13 13.59
C ALA A 220 3.51 9.09 14.95
N ASP A 221 4.28 9.13 16.04
CA ASP A 221 3.73 9.16 17.40
C ASP A 221 3.11 10.52 17.74
N GLU A 222 3.66 11.59 17.17
CA GLU A 222 3.18 12.96 17.28
C GLU A 222 2.01 13.29 16.31
N ASP A 223 1.54 12.33 15.51
CA ASP A 223 0.36 12.49 14.65
C ASP A 223 -0.91 12.58 15.51
N GLU A 224 -1.56 13.74 15.49
CA GLU A 224 -2.73 14.07 16.29
C GLU A 224 -4.03 13.38 15.84
N THR A 225 -4.07 12.80 14.64
CA THR A 225 -5.27 12.20 14.04
C THR A 225 -5.22 10.67 14.04
N VAL A 226 -4.06 10.09 13.73
CA VAL A 226 -3.83 8.65 13.61
C VAL A 226 -2.65 8.29 14.49
N SER A 227 -2.79 7.30 15.38
CA SER A 227 -1.64 6.88 16.18
C SER A 227 -0.56 6.27 15.29
N GLY A 228 0.73 6.47 15.61
CA GLY A 228 1.83 5.84 14.90
C GLY A 228 1.68 4.31 14.82
N SER A 229 1.05 3.67 15.81
CA SER A 229 0.74 2.24 15.78
C SER A 229 -0.37 1.87 14.78
N SER A 230 -1.44 2.66 14.71
CA SER A 230 -2.49 2.48 13.69
C SER A 230 -1.93 2.73 12.29
N ALA A 231 -1.12 3.77 12.14
CA ALA A 231 -0.54 4.19 10.87
C ALA A 231 0.41 3.15 10.24
N ILE A 232 1.10 2.37 11.06
CA ILE A 232 1.97 1.28 10.57
C ILE A 232 1.27 -0.09 10.58
N ASP A 233 -0.04 -0.17 10.87
CA ASP A 233 -0.76 -1.44 11.07
C ASP A 233 -0.02 -2.38 12.04
N LYS A 234 0.28 -1.89 13.25
CA LYS A 234 1.11 -2.59 14.24
C LYS A 234 0.59 -4.01 14.51
N GLY A 235 1.51 -4.98 14.50
CA GLY A 235 1.19 -6.40 14.71
C GLY A 235 0.68 -7.13 13.47
N ARG A 236 0.60 -6.46 12.30
CA ARG A 236 0.24 -7.07 11.02
C ARG A 236 1.36 -6.89 10.00
N HIS A 237 1.28 -7.60 8.88
CA HIS A 237 2.31 -7.54 7.84
C HIS A 237 2.24 -6.24 7.04
N ALA A 238 3.41 -5.71 6.73
CA ALA A 238 3.75 -4.86 5.59
C ALA A 238 5.20 -5.21 5.23
N ASP A 239 5.63 -4.93 4.01
CA ASP A 239 7.02 -5.18 3.59
C ASP A 239 7.98 -4.23 4.32
N HIS A 240 7.57 -2.96 4.45
CA HIS A 240 8.34 -1.94 5.16
C HIS A 240 7.47 -1.11 6.09
N LYS A 241 8.03 -0.76 7.24
CA LYS A 241 7.37 0.13 8.20
C LYS A 241 8.31 1.21 8.70
N PHE A 242 7.78 2.41 8.82
CA PHE A 242 8.50 3.59 9.32
C PHE A 242 7.66 4.26 10.39
N ARG A 243 8.06 4.15 11.66
CA ARG A 243 7.42 4.83 12.79
C ARG A 243 8.32 5.94 13.31
N TYR A 244 7.92 7.18 13.02
CA TYR A 244 8.55 8.38 13.56
C TYR A 244 8.20 8.53 15.04
N LEU A 245 9.20 8.36 15.89
CA LEU A 245 9.09 8.48 17.34
C LEU A 245 9.11 9.97 17.74
N GLU A 246 8.78 10.29 18.98
CA GLU A 246 8.83 11.68 19.47
C GLU A 246 10.27 12.24 19.52
N GLY A 247 10.40 13.57 19.63
CA GLY A 247 11.68 14.25 19.84
C GLY A 247 12.52 14.44 18.56
N ASN A 248 11.87 14.45 17.39
CA ASN A 248 12.50 14.82 16.13
C ASN A 248 12.84 16.31 16.09
N GLU A 249 13.83 16.71 15.27
CA GLU A 249 14.12 18.13 15.01
C GLU A 249 12.89 18.87 14.45
N HIS A 250 12.06 18.17 13.69
CA HIS A 250 10.76 18.63 13.22
C HIS A 250 9.68 17.64 13.61
N THR A 251 8.69 18.10 14.37
CA THR A 251 7.50 17.32 14.73
C THR A 251 6.82 16.76 13.48
N VAL A 252 6.58 15.45 13.47
CA VAL A 252 5.92 14.76 12.36
C VAL A 252 4.43 14.64 12.68
N THR A 253 3.66 15.66 12.30
CA THR A 253 2.19 15.68 12.48
C THR A 253 1.45 14.94 11.37
N HIS A 254 0.12 14.80 11.51
CA HIS A 254 -0.71 14.12 10.50
C HIS A 254 -0.55 14.72 9.10
N SER A 255 -0.51 16.05 8.98
CA SER A 255 -0.26 16.73 7.71
C SER A 255 1.23 16.95 7.43
N GLY A 256 2.08 16.92 8.46
CA GLY A 256 3.52 17.12 8.36
C GLY A 256 4.24 15.94 7.71
N ILE A 257 3.74 14.72 7.87
CA ILE A 257 4.34 13.49 7.33
C ILE A 257 4.46 13.47 5.79
N ARG A 258 3.67 14.28 5.07
CA ARG A 258 3.76 14.43 3.61
C ARG A 258 4.60 15.64 3.17
N LYS A 259 5.27 16.31 4.09
CA LYS A 259 6.11 17.49 3.82
C LYS A 259 7.58 17.11 3.98
N TRP A 260 8.43 17.78 3.20
CA TRP A 260 9.86 17.62 3.32
C TRP A 260 10.39 18.61 4.35
N TYR A 261 11.10 18.08 5.34
CA TYR A 261 11.99 18.84 6.18
C TYR A 261 13.32 18.08 6.24
N SER A 262 14.43 18.79 6.05
CA SER A 262 15.74 18.22 6.33
C SER A 262 15.91 18.10 7.84
N GLY A 263 16.56 17.06 8.32
CA GLY A 263 16.89 16.95 9.73
C GLY A 263 17.11 15.52 10.17
N LYS A 264 17.30 15.37 11.47
CA LYS A 264 17.43 14.09 12.15
C LYS A 264 16.08 13.62 12.66
N TYR A 265 15.77 12.35 12.36
CA TYR A 265 14.54 11.71 12.78
C TYR A 265 14.83 10.51 13.68
N ASN A 266 14.18 10.50 14.84
CA ASN A 266 14.05 9.33 15.69
C ASN A 266 13.06 8.39 14.99
N LEU A 267 13.60 7.33 14.41
CA LEU A 267 12.86 6.44 13.53
C LEU A 267 13.01 5.02 14.04
N ARG A 268 11.86 4.37 14.28
CA ARG A 268 11.78 2.92 14.33
C ARG A 268 11.38 2.42 12.96
N PHE A 269 12.18 1.58 12.34
CA PHE A 269 11.86 0.97 11.06
C PHE A 269 11.88 -0.56 11.12
N TRP A 270 11.22 -1.19 10.17
CA TRP A 270 11.17 -2.65 10.04
C TRP A 270 11.09 -3.01 8.55
N HIS A 271 12.00 -3.88 8.10
CA HIS A 271 11.90 -4.55 6.81
C HIS A 271 11.53 -6.02 7.02
N SER A 272 10.55 -6.53 6.28
CA SER A 272 10.00 -7.88 6.45
C SER A 272 11.06 -8.97 6.27
N SER A 273 12.07 -8.71 5.43
CA SER A 273 13.25 -9.54 5.19
C SER A 273 14.14 -9.75 6.42
N GLU A 274 14.19 -8.76 7.32
CA GLU A 274 15.04 -8.77 8.52
C GLU A 274 14.34 -9.41 9.72
N GLY A 275 13.00 -9.34 9.76
CA GLY A 275 12.18 -9.95 10.81
C GLY A 275 12.23 -9.25 12.18
N GLU A 276 13.04 -8.19 12.34
CA GLU A 276 13.12 -7.38 13.55
C GLU A 276 13.02 -5.87 13.26
N SER A 277 12.72 -5.08 14.29
CA SER A 277 12.66 -3.63 14.16
C SER A 277 13.96 -2.98 14.62
N HIS A 278 14.37 -1.91 13.95
CA HIS A 278 15.56 -1.14 14.24
C HIS A 278 15.22 0.29 14.66
N ASP A 279 15.93 0.83 15.64
CA ASP A 279 15.79 2.22 16.07
C ASP A 279 17.04 3.02 15.66
N THR A 280 16.83 4.24 15.16
CA THR A 280 17.90 5.18 14.83
C THR A 280 17.49 6.61 15.19
N THR A 281 18.46 7.43 15.56
CA THR A 281 18.28 8.88 15.76
C THR A 281 18.70 9.70 14.53
N ASN A 282 19.12 9.03 13.46
CA ASN A 282 19.51 9.62 12.19
C ASN A 282 18.69 9.01 11.04
N GLY A 283 17.39 8.79 11.29
CA GLY A 283 16.45 8.26 10.33
C GLY A 283 16.19 9.21 9.17
N TRP A 284 15.67 8.67 8.08
CA TRP A 284 15.26 9.46 6.92
C TRP A 284 14.02 10.28 7.25
N ALA A 285 13.85 11.43 6.61
CA ALA A 285 12.59 12.16 6.69
C ALA A 285 11.45 11.37 5.99
N PRO A 286 10.18 11.61 6.35
CA PRO A 286 9.02 10.93 5.76
C PRO A 286 8.99 10.84 4.24
N LEU A 287 9.17 11.96 3.53
CA LEU A 287 9.16 11.95 2.06
C LEU A 287 10.37 11.24 1.44
N LYS A 288 11.50 11.18 2.16
CA LYS A 288 12.64 10.36 1.70
C LYS A 288 12.32 8.88 1.82
N ALA A 289 11.73 8.44 2.93
CA ALA A 289 11.28 7.06 3.09
C ALA A 289 10.28 6.67 2.00
N ALA A 290 9.29 7.52 1.73
CA ALA A 290 8.33 7.29 0.65
C ALA A 290 8.98 7.19 -0.74
N HIS A 291 9.90 8.12 -1.06
CA HIS A 291 10.61 8.10 -2.33
C HIS A 291 11.46 6.84 -2.49
N ASN A 292 12.21 6.48 -1.46
CA ASN A 292 13.11 5.33 -1.50
C ASN A 292 12.32 4.02 -1.62
N ALA A 293 11.15 3.91 -0.98
CA ALA A 293 10.26 2.77 -1.19
C ALA A 293 9.95 2.55 -2.67
N LEU A 294 9.51 3.59 -3.36
CA LEU A 294 9.21 3.49 -4.80
C LEU A 294 10.46 3.30 -5.69
N SER A 295 11.66 3.61 -5.20
CA SER A 295 12.87 3.64 -6.03
C SER A 295 13.77 2.41 -5.84
N GLU A 296 13.67 1.76 -4.67
CA GLU A 296 14.57 0.68 -4.27
C GLU A 296 13.94 -0.71 -4.50
N ASN A 297 12.62 -0.80 -4.80
CA ASN A 297 11.91 -2.06 -5.15
C ASN A 297 12.22 -3.21 -4.16
N GLY A 298 12.14 -2.91 -2.87
CA GLY A 298 12.48 -3.85 -1.80
C GLY A 298 13.98 -4.04 -1.53
N GLY A 299 14.87 -3.31 -2.22
CA GLY A 299 16.33 -3.30 -2.01
C GLY A 299 16.75 -2.37 -0.88
N TRP A 300 16.38 -2.73 0.36
CA TRP A 300 16.69 -1.97 1.58
C TRP A 300 17.92 -2.51 2.31
#